data_AF-A0A523R3C5-F1
#
_entry.id   AF-A0A523R3C5-F1
#
_cell.length_a   1.000
_cell.length_b   1.000
_cell.length_c   1.000
_cell.angle_alpha   90.00
_cell.angle_beta   90.00
_cell.angle_gamma   90.00
#
_symmetry.space_group_name_H-M   'P 1'
#
loop_
_entity.id
_entity.type
_entity.pdbx_description
1 polymer ?
#
loop_
_entity_poly.entity_id
_entity_poly.type
_entity_poly.pdbx_seq_one_letter_code
_entity_poly.pdbx_strand_id
1 'polypeptide(L)'
;MFFLKLQRLVMLKSEPVKYYSVFMRILIIIILLSACTKKDKPLPPDTSPPYIKSIVSLDTTKLLVSFNETLNDSQAIDTMNYIITSYETLDVHLVNIDPMKMNCILITEPQESTFYEINIRDIEDISGNRIKDTTLTFFGIGVQVDSFAPSVRVIDPVEGDTLYGFEYISVNATDNTGVKRVSFFINDSLIETDKYFPYYCILDVRDFQEGEIYKVYATAEDYSANIGFSDTLNVFIGFHPSFPYVIIDTIYTARIPFRADITEDGTKLFFVQVDSGGHDLVMLNTETNSIERTTRFFTGTSYFLDVFENNQVYFTTGSSFAIYDIFLNQIIETIDVGGCPQGIVRSNNEKLYIARNSKQDVLIYSLQASSIVDSIPLSGDPTALAIDTVHKEVYVCLYAQNLISVIDIEWNTVIATISISGRPWELLFSPGYEMAYVSELDNNSVGIIETSTHTLLDEISPYGLSHPKGMSITDNGDHLFVGSDYKVLVINTFDYSVEWNIDVGMYPYSAVFTPSFERLYIVCMDKRIFCIE
;
A
#
# COMPACT_ATOMS: atom_id res chain seq x y z
N MET A 1 23.73 4.66 -43.16
CA MET A 1 22.51 5.49 -43.16
C MET A 1 21.35 4.86 -43.95
N PHE A 2 21.13 3.54 -43.79
CA PHE A 2 20.03 2.79 -44.42
C PHE A 2 19.49 1.66 -43.52
N PHE A 3 19.84 1.68 -42.24
CA PHE A 3 19.49 0.65 -41.25
C PHE A 3 18.61 1.18 -40.09
N LEU A 4 18.12 2.42 -40.19
CA LEU A 4 17.33 3.08 -39.15
C LEU A 4 15.97 3.60 -39.64
N LYS A 5 15.44 3.05 -40.73
CA LYS A 5 14.13 3.44 -41.30
C LYS A 5 13.20 2.28 -41.65
N LEU A 6 13.41 1.10 -41.06
CA LEU A 6 12.56 -0.08 -41.29
C LEU A 6 12.00 -0.76 -40.02
N GLN A 7 12.13 -0.13 -38.84
CA GLN A 7 11.60 -0.69 -37.58
C GLN A 7 10.35 0.02 -37.03
N ARG A 8 9.67 0.81 -37.89
CA ARG A 8 8.30 1.31 -37.63
C ARG A 8 7.42 1.01 -38.84
N LEU A 9 7.10 -0.26 -39.05
CA LEU A 9 5.88 -0.67 -39.71
C LEU A 9 5.66 -2.17 -39.41
N VAL A 10 4.46 -2.50 -38.97
CA VAL A 10 3.91 -3.86 -38.80
C VAL A 10 4.22 -4.56 -37.46
N MET A 11 3.62 -4.03 -36.40
CA MET A 11 2.83 -4.85 -35.47
C MET A 11 1.37 -4.77 -35.96
N LEU A 12 0.79 -5.90 -36.39
CA LEU A 12 -0.60 -6.31 -36.10
C LEU A 12 -0.99 -7.61 -36.86
N LYS A 13 -1.16 -8.67 -36.06
CA LYS A 13 -2.02 -9.88 -36.21
C LYS A 13 -1.89 -10.77 -37.46
N SER A 14 -1.39 -11.98 -37.23
CA SER A 14 -2.00 -13.32 -37.51
C SER A 14 -0.94 -14.38 -37.89
N GLU A 15 -0.97 -15.50 -37.19
CA GLU A 15 -0.17 -16.73 -37.33
C GLU A 15 -0.41 -17.48 -38.69
N PRO A 16 0.30 -18.60 -39.02
CA PRO A 16 1.71 -18.75 -39.40
C PRO A 16 1.83 -19.58 -40.72
N VAL A 17 3.02 -20.07 -41.08
CA VAL A 17 3.24 -21.18 -42.06
C VAL A 17 2.85 -20.90 -43.52
N LYS A 18 3.79 -20.36 -44.33
CA LYS A 18 3.87 -20.67 -45.79
C LYS A 18 5.12 -20.17 -46.53
N TYR A 19 5.97 -19.33 -45.93
CA TYR A 19 7.12 -18.76 -46.65
C TYR A 19 8.47 -19.51 -46.52
N TYR A 20 8.56 -20.52 -45.64
CA TYR A 20 9.82 -21.27 -45.45
C TYR A 20 10.12 -22.30 -46.58
N SER A 21 9.12 -22.87 -47.25
CA SER A 21 9.38 -23.96 -48.22
C SER A 21 9.86 -23.48 -49.61
N VAL A 22 9.57 -22.23 -49.98
CA VAL A 22 10.00 -21.66 -51.26
C VAL A 22 11.43 -21.11 -51.17
N PHE A 23 11.82 -20.57 -50.02
CA PHE A 23 13.19 -20.09 -49.77
C PHE A 23 14.20 -21.25 -49.62
N MET A 24 13.81 -22.35 -48.97
CA MET A 24 14.63 -23.57 -48.85
C MET A 24 14.84 -24.30 -50.19
N ARG A 25 13.83 -24.30 -51.09
CA ARG A 25 13.96 -24.94 -52.42
C ARG A 25 14.85 -24.15 -53.38
N ILE A 26 14.89 -22.82 -53.28
CA ILE A 26 15.77 -21.98 -54.11
C ILE A 26 17.21 -22.05 -53.61
N LEU A 27 17.44 -22.15 -52.29
CA LEU A 27 18.78 -22.31 -51.71
C LEU A 27 19.39 -23.70 -52.02
N ILE A 28 18.58 -24.77 -52.00
CA ILE A 28 19.03 -26.13 -52.36
C ILE A 28 19.33 -26.26 -53.87
N ILE A 29 18.61 -25.56 -54.74
CA ILE A 29 18.87 -25.55 -56.20
C ILE A 29 20.14 -24.75 -56.53
N ILE A 30 20.45 -23.68 -55.79
CA ILE A 30 21.70 -22.91 -55.96
C ILE A 30 22.92 -23.69 -55.44
N ILE A 31 22.75 -24.51 -54.38
CA ILE A 31 23.82 -25.38 -53.86
C ILE A 31 24.05 -26.61 -54.76
N LEU A 32 23.02 -27.14 -55.43
CA LEU A 32 23.13 -28.31 -56.33
C LEU A 32 23.61 -27.99 -57.76
N LEU A 33 23.70 -26.72 -58.18
CA LEU A 33 24.14 -26.32 -59.52
C LEU A 33 25.60 -25.82 -59.60
N SER A 34 26.37 -25.88 -58.50
CA SER A 34 27.80 -25.52 -58.50
C SER A 34 28.76 -26.72 -58.30
N ALA A 35 28.26 -27.96 -58.40
CA ALA A 35 29.08 -29.17 -58.27
C ALA A 35 29.32 -29.82 -59.64
N CYS A 36 30.04 -29.14 -60.53
CA CYS A 36 30.65 -29.79 -61.67
C CYS A 36 31.96 -29.09 -62.07
N THR A 37 33.00 -29.30 -61.27
CA THR A 37 34.38 -29.01 -61.67
C THR A 37 35.32 -30.06 -61.07
N LYS A 38 35.89 -30.90 -61.93
CA LYS A 38 37.03 -31.84 -61.73
C LYS A 38 36.93 -32.80 -60.53
N LYS A 39 37.14 -34.10 -60.78
CA LYS A 39 37.60 -35.01 -59.71
C LYS A 39 38.86 -34.41 -59.10
N ASP A 40 38.74 -33.87 -57.88
CA ASP A 40 39.89 -33.47 -57.09
C ASP A 40 40.81 -34.69 -56.98
N LYS A 41 42.10 -34.48 -57.27
CA LYS A 41 43.11 -35.47 -56.89
C LYS A 41 42.94 -35.68 -55.39
N PRO A 42 42.95 -36.92 -54.88
CA PRO A 42 42.96 -37.14 -53.45
C PRO A 42 44.12 -36.31 -52.88
N LEU A 43 43.82 -35.49 -51.88
CA LEU A 43 44.84 -34.79 -51.12
C LEU A 43 45.84 -35.85 -50.64
N PRO A 44 47.15 -35.55 -50.63
CA PRO A 44 48.12 -36.46 -50.02
C PRO A 44 47.61 -36.83 -48.62
N PRO A 45 47.73 -38.12 -48.21
CA PRO A 45 47.31 -38.55 -46.88
C PRO A 45 47.94 -37.64 -45.82
N ASP A 46 47.13 -37.18 -44.88
CA ASP A 46 47.65 -36.43 -43.74
C ASP A 46 48.57 -37.34 -42.92
N THR A 47 49.77 -36.87 -42.65
CA THR A 47 50.76 -37.58 -41.84
C THR A 47 51.18 -36.78 -40.60
N SER A 48 50.54 -35.64 -40.33
CA SER A 48 50.83 -34.81 -39.16
C SER A 48 49.97 -35.22 -37.98
N PRO A 49 50.55 -35.44 -36.79
CA PRO A 49 49.77 -35.58 -35.57
C PRO A 49 49.07 -34.29 -35.14
N PRO A 50 47.91 -34.38 -34.46
CA PRO A 50 47.30 -33.23 -33.81
C PRO A 50 48.18 -32.72 -32.66
N TYR A 51 48.07 -31.41 -32.38
CA TYR A 51 48.70 -30.72 -31.25
C TYR A 51 47.73 -29.73 -30.59
N ILE A 52 48.01 -29.41 -29.33
CA ILE A 52 47.16 -28.57 -28.50
C ILE A 52 47.48 -27.09 -28.76
N LYS A 53 46.47 -26.30 -29.10
CA LYS A 53 46.56 -24.84 -29.29
C LYS A 53 46.45 -24.08 -27.97
N SER A 54 45.56 -24.50 -27.08
CA SER A 54 45.28 -23.78 -25.82
C SER A 54 44.58 -24.67 -24.81
N ILE A 55 44.79 -24.35 -23.53
CA ILE A 55 44.09 -24.94 -22.39
C ILE A 55 43.64 -23.81 -21.46
N VAL A 56 42.35 -23.72 -21.15
CA VAL A 56 41.77 -22.64 -20.33
C VAL A 56 40.63 -23.19 -19.46
N SER A 57 40.65 -22.92 -18.16
CA SER A 57 39.51 -23.19 -17.28
C SER A 57 38.35 -22.25 -17.62
N LEU A 58 37.16 -22.81 -17.84
CA LEU A 58 35.95 -22.04 -18.16
C LEU A 58 35.16 -21.68 -16.89
N ASP A 59 35.12 -22.60 -15.93
CA ASP A 59 34.56 -22.44 -14.59
C ASP A 59 35.29 -23.40 -13.62
N THR A 60 34.80 -23.54 -12.39
CA THR A 60 35.43 -24.42 -11.38
C THR A 60 35.39 -25.90 -11.73
N THR A 61 34.60 -26.34 -12.71
CA THR A 61 34.43 -27.75 -13.07
C THR A 61 34.69 -28.02 -14.54
N LYS A 62 35.01 -27.00 -15.34
CA LYS A 62 35.17 -27.15 -16.80
C LYS A 62 36.51 -26.63 -17.29
N LEU A 63 37.15 -27.43 -18.13
CA LEU A 63 38.42 -27.12 -18.77
C LEU A 63 38.28 -27.26 -20.29
N LEU A 64 38.56 -26.18 -21.03
CA LEU A 64 38.59 -26.18 -22.48
C LEU A 64 39.99 -26.55 -22.98
N VAL A 65 40.08 -27.59 -23.81
CA VAL A 65 41.28 -27.99 -24.55
C VAL A 65 41.01 -27.84 -26.04
N SER A 66 41.75 -26.96 -26.71
CA SER A 66 41.61 -26.73 -28.17
C SER A 66 42.77 -27.35 -28.93
N PHE A 67 42.45 -28.00 -30.04
CA PHE A 67 43.40 -28.67 -30.94
C PHE A 67 43.57 -27.90 -32.24
N ASN A 68 44.66 -28.17 -32.97
CA ASN A 68 44.94 -27.53 -34.24
C ASN A 68 44.06 -28.01 -35.40
N GLU A 69 43.44 -29.17 -35.26
CA GLU A 69 42.74 -29.90 -36.32
C GLU A 69 41.61 -30.79 -35.76
N THR A 70 40.84 -31.42 -36.66
CA THR A 70 39.67 -32.25 -36.36
C THR A 70 40.07 -33.64 -35.85
N LEU A 71 39.56 -34.01 -34.67
CA LEU A 71 39.87 -35.25 -33.97
C LEU A 71 38.92 -36.40 -34.30
N ASN A 72 39.36 -37.61 -33.98
CA ASN A 72 38.51 -38.80 -33.88
C ASN A 72 37.74 -38.81 -32.54
N ASP A 73 36.42 -38.96 -32.62
CA ASP A 73 35.53 -38.87 -31.46
C ASP A 73 35.84 -39.94 -30.41
N SER A 74 36.14 -41.17 -30.83
CA SER A 74 36.22 -42.29 -29.89
C SER A 74 37.33 -42.13 -28.87
N GLN A 75 38.47 -41.58 -29.29
CA GLN A 75 39.61 -41.32 -28.40
C GLN A 75 39.51 -39.96 -27.72
N ALA A 76 38.97 -38.95 -28.40
CA ALA A 76 38.86 -37.60 -27.85
C ALA A 76 37.85 -37.49 -26.70
N ILE A 77 36.85 -38.39 -26.63
CA ILE A 77 35.87 -38.40 -25.52
C ILE A 77 36.25 -39.33 -24.37
N ASP A 78 37.33 -40.11 -24.51
CA ASP A 78 37.79 -41.02 -23.45
C ASP A 78 38.48 -40.22 -22.34
N THR A 79 37.89 -40.23 -21.15
CA THR A 79 38.40 -39.48 -20.00
C THR A 79 39.79 -39.95 -19.55
N MET A 80 40.14 -41.22 -19.81
CA MET A 80 41.44 -41.79 -19.43
C MET A 80 42.64 -41.24 -20.20
N ASN A 81 42.35 -40.50 -21.28
CA ASN A 81 43.33 -39.80 -22.10
C ASN A 81 43.73 -38.43 -21.54
N TYR A 82 43.08 -37.99 -20.46
CA TYR A 82 43.30 -36.72 -19.79
C TYR A 82 43.61 -36.95 -18.31
N ILE A 83 44.89 -36.93 -17.95
CA ILE A 83 45.33 -37.11 -16.57
C ILE A 83 45.69 -35.74 -16.01
N ILE A 84 44.93 -35.26 -15.03
CA ILE A 84 45.16 -33.96 -14.39
C ILE A 84 45.69 -34.18 -12.98
N THR A 85 46.80 -33.54 -12.63
CA THR A 85 47.44 -33.66 -11.31
C THR A 85 47.90 -32.30 -10.78
N SER A 86 47.76 -32.09 -9.49
CA SER A 86 48.49 -31.06 -8.73
C SER A 86 49.15 -31.70 -7.51
N TYR A 87 48.64 -31.46 -6.30
CA TYR A 87 48.99 -32.22 -5.09
C TYR A 87 48.32 -33.60 -5.08
N GLU A 88 47.11 -33.70 -5.65
CA GLU A 88 46.36 -34.94 -5.89
C GLU A 88 45.90 -34.97 -7.36
N THR A 89 45.39 -36.12 -7.79
CA THR A 89 44.76 -36.28 -9.11
C THR A 89 43.40 -35.58 -9.12
N LEU A 90 43.13 -34.77 -10.14
CA LEU A 90 41.82 -34.18 -10.38
C LEU A 90 41.09 -35.02 -11.43
N ASP A 91 40.02 -35.69 -11.01
CA ASP A 91 39.30 -36.61 -11.89
C ASP A 91 38.55 -35.88 -13.01
N VAL A 92 38.56 -36.48 -14.20
CA VAL A 92 37.78 -36.06 -15.37
C VAL A 92 36.59 -37.00 -15.54
N HIS A 93 35.38 -36.49 -15.32
CA HIS A 93 34.14 -37.27 -15.34
C HIS A 93 33.57 -37.44 -16.74
N LEU A 94 33.75 -36.44 -17.59
CA LEU A 94 33.19 -36.41 -18.93
C LEU A 94 34.03 -35.52 -19.84
N VAL A 95 34.09 -35.87 -21.12
CA VAL A 95 34.65 -35.01 -22.16
C VAL A 95 33.59 -34.78 -23.24
N ASN A 96 33.22 -33.52 -23.46
CA ASN A 96 32.33 -33.11 -24.54
C ASN A 96 33.15 -32.54 -25.69
N ILE A 97 32.98 -33.08 -26.89
CA ILE A 97 33.63 -32.58 -28.10
C ILE A 97 32.68 -31.70 -28.92
N ASP A 98 33.18 -30.59 -29.46
CA ASP A 98 32.39 -29.69 -30.27
C ASP A 98 32.06 -30.26 -31.67
N PRO A 99 31.06 -29.72 -32.40
CA PRO A 99 30.66 -30.26 -33.70
C PRO A 99 31.76 -30.24 -34.77
N MET A 100 32.74 -29.34 -34.66
CA MET A 100 33.90 -29.29 -35.56
C MET A 100 35.03 -30.23 -35.14
N LYS A 101 34.90 -30.86 -33.97
CA LYS A 101 35.84 -31.82 -33.36
C LYS A 101 37.23 -31.27 -33.14
N MET A 102 37.34 -29.97 -32.85
CA MET A 102 38.61 -29.29 -32.57
C MET A 102 38.70 -28.83 -31.12
N ASN A 103 37.60 -28.91 -30.35
CA ASN A 103 37.57 -28.47 -28.96
C ASN A 103 36.97 -29.55 -28.06
N CYS A 104 37.67 -29.90 -27.00
CA CYS A 104 37.19 -30.77 -25.93
C CYS A 104 36.93 -29.93 -24.68
N ILE A 105 35.74 -30.03 -24.10
CA ILE A 105 35.39 -29.50 -22.79
C ILE A 105 35.39 -30.66 -21.82
N LEU A 106 36.41 -30.71 -20.96
CA LEU A 106 36.53 -31.66 -19.87
C LEU A 106 35.68 -31.17 -18.70
N ILE A 107 34.87 -32.06 -18.13
CA ILE A 107 34.18 -31.85 -16.86
C ILE A 107 34.98 -32.56 -15.78
N THR A 108 35.49 -31.79 -14.83
CA THR A 108 36.36 -32.25 -13.75
C THR A 108 35.65 -32.21 -12.39
N GLU A 109 36.25 -32.82 -11.38
CA GLU A 109 36.01 -32.41 -9.99
C GLU A 109 36.29 -30.89 -9.81
N PRO A 110 35.74 -30.23 -8.76
CA PRO A 110 35.99 -28.82 -8.50
C PRO A 110 37.47 -28.48 -8.43
N GLN A 111 37.91 -27.63 -9.34
CA GLN A 111 39.24 -27.06 -9.42
C GLN A 111 39.44 -26.06 -8.27
N GLU A 112 40.58 -26.15 -7.60
CA GLU A 112 41.06 -25.16 -6.65
C GLU A 112 41.78 -24.01 -7.38
N SER A 113 42.04 -22.91 -6.67
CA SER A 113 42.79 -21.76 -7.19
C SER A 113 44.30 -22.04 -7.22
N THR A 114 44.73 -22.98 -8.07
CA THR A 114 46.11 -23.47 -8.15
C THR A 114 46.50 -23.89 -9.58
N PHE A 115 47.79 -24.11 -9.82
CA PHE A 115 48.27 -24.66 -11.09
C PHE A 115 48.15 -26.19 -11.10
N TYR A 116 47.56 -26.71 -12.17
CA TYR A 116 47.45 -28.13 -12.47
C TYR A 116 48.33 -28.49 -13.68
N GLU A 117 48.94 -29.67 -13.65
CA GLU A 117 49.53 -30.30 -14.82
C GLU A 117 48.49 -31.23 -15.46
N ILE A 118 48.32 -31.14 -16.77
CA ILE A 118 47.50 -32.04 -17.56
C ILE A 118 48.36 -32.80 -18.56
N ASN A 119 48.35 -34.11 -18.47
CA ASN A 119 48.95 -35.02 -19.44
C ASN A 119 47.85 -35.52 -20.40
N ILE A 120 48.02 -35.20 -21.69
CA ILE A 120 47.10 -35.60 -22.76
C ILE A 120 47.82 -36.60 -23.67
N ARG A 121 47.18 -37.75 -23.87
CA ARG A 121 47.74 -38.88 -24.61
C ARG A 121 46.68 -39.59 -25.44
N ASP A 122 47.12 -40.42 -26.38
CA ASP A 122 46.27 -41.42 -27.06
C ASP A 122 45.10 -40.88 -27.91
N ILE A 123 45.09 -39.58 -28.21
CA ILE A 123 44.14 -38.93 -29.11
C ILE A 123 44.63 -39.01 -30.56
N GLU A 124 43.73 -39.32 -31.49
CA GLU A 124 44.00 -39.40 -32.92
C GLU A 124 43.20 -38.36 -33.71
N ASP A 125 43.75 -37.91 -34.84
CA ASP A 125 42.99 -37.17 -35.85
C ASP A 125 42.09 -38.10 -36.68
N ILE A 126 41.32 -37.53 -37.62
CA ILE A 126 40.48 -38.31 -38.56
C ILE A 126 41.28 -39.16 -39.57
N SER A 127 42.59 -38.93 -39.68
CA SER A 127 43.51 -39.63 -40.59
C SER A 127 44.30 -40.75 -39.88
N GLY A 128 44.13 -40.90 -38.56
CA GLY A 128 44.78 -41.91 -37.73
C GLY A 128 46.16 -41.51 -37.19
N ASN A 129 46.55 -40.23 -37.29
CA ASN A 129 47.80 -39.76 -36.67
C ASN A 129 47.56 -39.48 -35.18
N ARG A 130 48.37 -40.11 -34.33
CA ARG A 130 48.25 -40.01 -32.87
C ARG A 130 49.08 -38.87 -32.30
N ILE A 131 48.48 -38.08 -31.40
CA ILE A 131 49.16 -37.03 -30.65
C ILE A 131 50.39 -37.60 -29.93
N LYS A 132 51.47 -36.81 -29.87
CA LYS A 132 52.59 -37.10 -28.99
C LYS A 132 52.19 -36.75 -27.57
N ASP A 133 52.38 -37.67 -26.62
CA ASP A 133 52.12 -37.42 -25.19
C ASP A 133 52.65 -36.06 -24.76
N THR A 134 51.74 -35.20 -24.32
CA THR A 134 51.99 -33.79 -24.07
C THR A 134 51.54 -33.44 -22.66
N THR A 135 52.45 -32.89 -21.86
CA THR A 135 52.15 -32.33 -20.54
C THR A 135 52.15 -30.81 -20.63
N LEU A 136 51.06 -30.18 -20.16
CA LEU A 136 50.87 -28.74 -20.13
C LEU A 136 50.40 -28.32 -18.73
N THR A 137 50.47 -27.03 -18.44
CA THR A 137 49.98 -26.46 -17.17
C THR A 137 48.80 -25.54 -17.44
N PHE A 138 47.79 -25.56 -16.57
CA PHE A 138 46.70 -24.59 -16.56
C PHE A 138 46.41 -24.11 -15.12
N PHE A 139 45.78 -22.96 -14.98
CA PHE A 139 45.38 -22.41 -13.69
C PHE A 139 43.90 -22.72 -13.42
N GLY A 140 43.61 -23.49 -12.37
CA GLY A 140 42.26 -23.70 -11.87
C GLY A 140 41.74 -22.43 -11.21
N ILE A 141 40.47 -22.09 -11.43
CA ILE A 141 39.94 -20.77 -11.03
C ILE A 141 39.49 -20.74 -9.56
N GLY A 142 39.19 -21.90 -8.94
CA GLY A 142 38.68 -21.97 -7.57
C GLY A 142 37.27 -21.39 -7.41
N VAL A 143 36.60 -21.69 -6.29
CA VAL A 143 35.41 -20.93 -5.89
C VAL A 143 35.88 -19.50 -5.58
N GLN A 144 35.39 -18.53 -6.33
CA GLN A 144 35.63 -17.11 -6.03
C GLN A 144 34.88 -16.80 -4.73
N VAL A 145 35.63 -16.65 -3.63
CA VAL A 145 35.05 -16.16 -2.37
C VAL A 145 34.87 -14.67 -2.53
N ASP A 146 33.62 -14.20 -2.46
CA ASP A 146 33.36 -12.78 -2.43
C ASP A 146 33.92 -12.18 -1.14
N SER A 147 34.76 -11.17 -1.29
CA SER A 147 35.40 -10.45 -0.19
C SER A 147 35.00 -8.97 -0.17
N PHE A 148 34.13 -8.55 -1.08
CA PHE A 148 33.64 -7.18 -1.10
C PHE A 148 32.43 -7.07 -0.18
N ALA A 149 32.45 -6.08 0.71
CA ALA A 149 31.31 -5.81 1.56
C ALA A 149 30.29 -4.92 0.81
N PRO A 150 28.99 -5.05 1.12
CA PRO A 150 27.97 -4.18 0.57
C PRO A 150 28.27 -2.69 0.78
N SER A 151 27.94 -1.85 -0.22
CA SER A 151 27.86 -0.41 -0.05
C SER A 151 26.49 -0.03 0.50
N VAL A 152 26.43 0.75 1.58
CA VAL A 152 25.19 1.09 2.30
C VAL A 152 25.08 2.59 2.48
N ARG A 153 23.92 3.16 2.19
CA ARG A 153 23.61 4.58 2.43
C ARG A 153 22.17 4.73 2.90
N VAL A 154 21.99 5.39 4.05
CA VAL A 154 20.68 5.86 4.49
C VAL A 154 20.27 7.02 3.55
N ILE A 155 19.09 6.90 2.95
CA ILE A 155 18.52 7.89 2.03
C ILE A 155 17.64 8.88 2.78
N ASP A 156 16.90 8.36 3.75
CA ASP A 156 15.95 9.07 4.60
C ASP A 156 15.95 8.35 5.97
N PRO A 157 16.05 9.04 7.11
CA PRO A 157 16.29 10.48 7.24
C PRO A 157 17.69 10.91 6.77
N VAL A 158 17.93 12.22 6.69
CA VAL A 158 19.25 12.83 6.47
C VAL A 158 19.83 13.45 7.76
N GLU A 159 21.12 13.80 7.74
CA GLU A 159 21.80 14.40 8.90
C GLU A 159 21.10 15.68 9.37
N GLY A 160 20.70 15.70 10.64
CA GLY A 160 20.07 16.83 11.30
C GLY A 160 18.55 16.89 11.15
N ASP A 161 17.92 15.92 10.49
CA ASP A 161 16.46 15.86 10.38
C ASP A 161 15.81 15.77 11.75
N THR A 162 14.61 16.33 11.84
CA THR A 162 13.76 16.21 13.02
C THR A 162 12.68 15.19 12.75
N LEU A 163 12.58 14.22 13.65
CA LEU A 163 11.67 13.08 13.57
C LEU A 163 10.48 13.27 14.52
N TYR A 164 9.28 12.90 14.05
CA TYR A 164 8.03 12.95 14.81
C TYR A 164 7.12 11.76 14.46
N GLY A 165 6.51 11.14 15.48
CA GLY A 165 5.46 10.13 15.25
C GLY A 165 6.04 8.82 14.72
N PHE A 166 5.58 8.36 13.55
CA PHE A 166 6.19 7.24 12.85
C PHE A 166 7.03 7.72 11.67
N GLU A 167 8.28 7.28 11.62
CA GLU A 167 9.25 7.74 10.64
C GLU A 167 9.81 6.59 9.82
N TYR A 168 10.09 6.84 8.55
CA TYR A 168 10.70 5.86 7.67
C TYR A 168 12.22 5.98 7.72
N ILE A 169 12.90 4.85 7.86
CA ILE A 169 14.34 4.77 7.58
C ILE A 169 14.52 4.01 6.28
N SER A 170 14.79 4.71 5.19
CA SER A 170 15.03 4.15 3.86
C SER A 170 16.52 3.99 3.58
N VAL A 171 16.93 2.84 3.07
CA VAL A 171 18.33 2.52 2.80
C VAL A 171 18.53 2.04 1.37
N ASN A 172 19.57 2.57 0.73
CA ASN A 172 20.11 2.00 -0.50
C ASN A 172 21.33 1.13 -0.15
N ALA A 173 21.23 -0.17 -0.42
CA ALA A 173 22.32 -1.13 -0.24
C ALA A 173 22.57 -1.89 -1.53
N THR A 174 23.84 -1.98 -1.95
CA THR A 174 24.24 -2.68 -3.18
C THR A 174 25.51 -3.46 -2.97
N ASP A 175 25.65 -4.57 -3.71
CA ASP A 175 26.80 -5.46 -3.62
C ASP A 175 27.01 -6.18 -4.98
N ASN A 176 28.21 -6.69 -5.24
CA ASN A 176 28.56 -7.41 -6.49
C ASN A 176 27.95 -8.82 -6.58
N THR A 177 27.65 -9.49 -5.45
CA THR A 177 26.94 -10.77 -5.42
C THR A 177 25.53 -10.67 -4.85
N GLY A 178 25.19 -9.50 -4.28
CA GLY A 178 23.85 -9.12 -3.88
C GLY A 178 23.68 -9.08 -2.36
N VAL A 179 22.74 -8.26 -1.92
CA VAL A 179 22.49 -8.03 -0.49
C VAL A 179 21.50 -9.07 0.03
N LYS A 180 21.89 -9.81 1.06
CA LYS A 180 21.08 -10.83 1.73
C LYS A 180 20.10 -10.22 2.73
N ARG A 181 20.50 -9.16 3.44
CA ARG A 181 19.66 -8.40 4.38
C ARG A 181 20.24 -7.04 4.72
N VAL A 182 19.37 -6.12 5.15
CA VAL A 182 19.70 -4.82 5.73
C VAL A 182 19.15 -4.75 7.16
N SER A 183 19.96 -4.30 8.12
CA SER A 183 19.57 -4.12 9.52
C SER A 183 19.66 -2.65 9.90
N PHE A 184 18.63 -2.13 10.58
CA PHE A 184 18.47 -0.71 10.92
C PHE A 184 18.68 -0.50 12.41
N PHE A 185 19.38 0.57 12.80
CA PHE A 185 19.77 0.82 14.19
C PHE A 185 19.49 2.24 14.63
N ILE A 186 19.11 2.40 15.90
CA ILE A 186 19.04 3.68 16.61
C ILE A 186 19.77 3.58 17.96
N ASN A 187 20.75 4.45 18.21
CA ASN A 187 21.63 4.42 19.40
C ASN A 187 22.12 3.00 19.74
N ASP A 188 22.64 2.30 18.73
CA ASP A 188 23.15 0.92 18.79
C ASP A 188 22.10 -0.18 19.08
N SER A 189 20.84 0.18 19.23
CA SER A 189 19.73 -0.77 19.35
C SER A 189 19.21 -1.13 17.95
N LEU A 190 19.04 -2.43 17.70
CA LEU A 190 18.42 -2.93 16.46
C LEU A 190 16.93 -2.57 16.46
N ILE A 191 16.49 -1.88 15.41
CA ILE A 191 15.08 -1.58 15.15
C ILE A 191 14.45 -2.80 14.45
N GLU A 192 14.90 -3.08 13.23
CA GLU A 192 14.36 -4.13 12.37
C GLU A 192 15.43 -4.65 11.40
N THR A 193 15.13 -5.77 10.71
CA THR A 193 15.93 -6.28 9.60
C THR A 193 15.04 -6.64 8.42
N ASP A 194 15.33 -6.05 7.26
CA ASP A 194 14.63 -6.28 6.00
C ASP A 194 15.48 -7.13 5.06
N LYS A 195 14.82 -7.99 4.28
CA LYS A 195 15.44 -8.90 3.30
C LYS A 195 15.07 -8.58 1.87
N TYR A 196 14.13 -7.66 1.64
CA TYR A 196 13.56 -7.41 0.32
C TYR A 196 13.77 -5.96 -0.08
N PHE A 197 14.23 -5.73 -1.30
CA PHE A 197 14.32 -4.39 -1.86
C PHE A 197 12.92 -3.90 -2.29
N PRO A 198 12.53 -2.63 -2.07
CA PRO A 198 13.30 -1.55 -1.44
C PRO A 198 13.45 -1.73 0.08
N TYR A 199 14.65 -1.44 0.61
CA TYR A 199 14.93 -1.63 2.04
C TYR A 199 14.45 -0.43 2.86
N TYR A 200 13.54 -0.68 3.80
CA TYR A 200 13.13 0.33 4.78
C TYR A 200 12.66 -0.30 6.09
N CYS A 201 12.56 0.51 7.15
CA CYS A 201 11.78 0.18 8.35
C CYS A 201 10.95 1.38 8.80
N ILE A 202 9.92 1.11 9.60
CA ILE A 202 9.12 2.14 10.28
C ILE A 202 9.58 2.21 11.74
N LEU A 203 9.95 3.40 12.17
CA LEU A 203 10.39 3.70 13.53
C LEU A 203 9.32 4.54 14.23
N ASP A 204 8.76 4.03 15.33
CA ASP A 204 7.93 4.84 16.22
C ASP A 204 8.82 5.69 17.13
N VAL A 205 8.96 6.98 16.82
CA VAL A 205 9.85 7.86 17.57
C VAL A 205 9.24 8.36 18.89
N ARG A 206 7.97 8.08 19.16
CA ARG A 206 7.27 8.47 20.41
C ARG A 206 7.77 7.70 21.63
N ASP A 207 8.44 6.56 21.42
CA ASP A 207 9.08 5.78 22.48
C ASP A 207 10.41 6.38 22.97
N PHE A 208 10.88 7.45 22.33
CA PHE A 208 12.16 8.10 22.62
C PHE A 208 11.96 9.42 23.36
N GLN A 209 13.02 9.87 24.03
CA GLN A 209 12.97 11.14 24.75
C GLN A 209 12.99 12.30 23.76
N GLU A 210 11.96 13.13 23.78
CA GLU A 210 11.88 14.36 22.99
C GLU A 210 12.99 15.35 23.36
N GLY A 211 13.40 16.16 22.38
CA GLY A 211 14.42 17.18 22.57
C GLY A 211 15.85 16.65 22.58
N GLU A 212 16.05 15.36 22.29
CA GLU A 212 17.34 14.70 22.28
C GLU A 212 17.78 14.31 20.88
N ILE A 213 19.09 14.15 20.70
CA ILE A 213 19.69 13.68 19.45
C ILE A 213 19.93 12.17 19.53
N TYR A 214 19.44 11.46 18.53
CA TYR A 214 19.63 10.02 18.36
C TYR A 214 20.48 9.73 17.13
N LYS A 215 21.19 8.61 17.15
CA LYS A 215 22.07 8.17 16.07
C LYS A 215 21.44 7.04 15.26
N VAL A 216 21.17 7.28 13.99
CA VAL A 216 20.61 6.31 13.05
C VAL A 216 21.68 5.83 12.09
N TYR A 217 21.75 4.51 11.87
CA TYR A 217 22.59 3.92 10.82
C TYR A 217 22.03 2.56 10.39
N ALA A 218 22.54 2.04 9.28
CA ALA A 218 22.19 0.72 8.79
C ALA A 218 23.43 -0.11 8.44
N THR A 219 23.27 -1.42 8.50
CA THR A 219 24.26 -2.39 8.00
C THR A 219 23.62 -3.26 6.94
N ALA A 220 24.43 -3.79 6.02
CA ALA A 220 23.98 -4.76 5.03
C ALA A 220 24.93 -5.95 4.98
N GLU A 221 24.38 -7.15 4.93
CA GLU A 221 25.12 -8.41 4.81
C GLU A 221 24.86 -9.01 3.43
N ASP A 222 25.90 -9.53 2.78
CA ASP A 222 25.78 -10.30 1.52
C ASP A 222 25.59 -11.81 1.78
N TYR A 223 25.65 -12.64 0.73
CA TYR A 223 25.56 -14.09 0.86
C TYR A 223 26.87 -14.78 1.29
N SER A 224 27.98 -14.04 1.26
CA SER A 224 29.30 -14.47 1.72
C SER A 224 29.63 -14.02 3.16
N ALA A 225 28.66 -13.41 3.84
CA ALA A 225 28.75 -12.85 5.18
C ALA A 225 29.70 -11.66 5.34
N ASN A 226 29.99 -10.94 4.25
CA ASN A 226 30.62 -9.62 4.35
C ASN A 226 29.59 -8.58 4.80
N ILE A 227 30.01 -7.64 5.65
CA ILE A 227 29.11 -6.64 6.25
C ILE A 227 29.57 -5.22 5.86
N GLY A 228 28.67 -4.50 5.21
CA GLY A 228 28.78 -3.08 4.92
C GLY A 228 28.09 -2.22 5.98
N PHE A 229 28.56 -0.99 6.15
CA PHE A 229 28.02 0.00 7.09
C PHE A 229 27.70 1.30 6.36
N SER A 230 26.61 1.96 6.72
CA SER A 230 26.37 3.35 6.35
C SER A 230 27.17 4.30 7.23
N ASP A 231 27.19 5.58 6.86
CA ASP A 231 27.48 6.65 7.80
C ASP A 231 26.44 6.65 8.95
N THR A 232 26.84 7.15 10.11
CA THR A 232 25.94 7.39 11.24
C THR A 232 25.38 8.80 11.14
N LEU A 233 24.05 8.90 11.14
CA LEU A 233 23.33 10.16 11.07
C LEU A 233 22.83 10.58 12.45
N ASN A 234 22.99 11.84 12.79
CA ASN A 234 22.33 12.43 13.96
C ASN A 234 20.95 12.94 13.55
N VAL A 235 19.91 12.47 14.21
CA VAL A 235 18.53 12.94 14.04
C VAL A 235 18.03 13.52 15.36
N PHE A 236 17.22 14.56 15.30
CA PHE A 236 16.61 15.19 16.46
C PHE A 236 15.23 14.59 16.68
N ILE A 237 14.94 14.06 17.87
CA ILE A 237 13.56 13.69 18.20
C ILE A 237 12.85 14.97 18.60
N GLY A 238 11.95 15.41 17.74
CA GLY A 238 11.27 16.66 17.92
C GLY A 238 10.36 16.63 19.15
N PHE A 239 10.06 17.82 19.68
CA PHE A 239 9.02 17.95 20.69
C PHE A 239 7.68 17.72 20.00
N HIS A 240 6.98 16.63 20.35
CA HIS A 240 5.60 16.50 19.93
C HIS A 240 4.85 17.77 20.35
N PRO A 241 3.96 18.30 19.49
CA PRO A 241 3.17 19.44 19.90
C PRO A 241 2.52 19.10 21.25
N SER A 242 2.74 19.97 22.24
CA SER A 242 2.05 19.84 23.52
C SER A 242 0.57 19.74 23.21
N PHE A 243 -0.09 18.70 23.72
CA PHE A 243 -1.51 18.43 23.52
C PHE A 243 -2.29 19.75 23.51
N PRO A 244 -2.69 20.24 22.33
CA PRO A 244 -3.17 21.62 22.22
C PRO A 244 -4.57 21.77 22.80
N TYR A 245 -5.24 20.64 23.05
CA TYR A 245 -6.64 20.55 23.43
C TYR A 245 -6.79 20.36 24.93
N VAL A 246 -7.51 21.25 25.60
CA VAL A 246 -7.86 21.11 27.01
C VAL A 246 -9.37 21.10 27.16
N ILE A 247 -9.88 20.22 28.02
CA ILE A 247 -11.29 20.29 28.43
C ILE A 247 -11.46 21.57 29.26
N ILE A 248 -12.14 22.56 28.68
CA ILE A 248 -12.42 23.84 29.32
C ILE A 248 -13.75 23.83 30.08
N ASP A 249 -14.66 22.92 29.73
CA ASP A 249 -15.94 22.79 30.40
C ASP A 249 -16.56 21.39 30.26
N THR A 250 -17.46 21.05 31.17
CA THR A 250 -18.29 19.84 31.11
C THR A 250 -19.74 20.21 31.39
N ILE A 251 -20.57 20.12 30.35
CA ILE A 251 -22.00 20.36 30.42
C ILE A 251 -22.72 19.07 30.81
N TYR A 252 -23.53 19.13 31.87
CA TYR A 252 -24.33 18.01 32.33
C TYR A 252 -25.75 18.08 31.74
N THR A 253 -26.17 16.96 31.15
CA THR A 253 -27.50 16.85 30.56
C THR A 253 -28.47 16.11 31.48
N ALA A 254 -29.76 16.45 31.41
CA ALA A 254 -30.78 15.76 32.20
C ALA A 254 -30.93 14.28 31.77
N ARG A 255 -30.71 14.01 30.48
CA ARG A 255 -30.98 12.75 29.78
C ARG A 255 -29.81 12.41 28.86
N ILE A 256 -29.82 11.20 28.29
CA ILE A 256 -28.75 10.71 27.41
C ILE A 256 -28.76 11.54 26.13
N PRO A 257 -27.70 12.31 25.83
CA PRO A 257 -27.57 13.06 24.59
C PRO A 257 -27.04 12.16 23.47
N PHE A 258 -27.43 12.45 22.23
CA PHE A 258 -27.06 11.71 21.02
C PHE A 258 -26.39 12.66 20.02
N ARG A 259 -26.70 12.56 18.72
CA ARG A 259 -26.15 13.44 17.70
C ARG A 259 -26.32 14.90 18.08
N ALA A 260 -25.25 15.64 17.85
CA ALA A 260 -25.24 17.07 17.88
C ALA A 260 -24.84 17.62 16.52
N ASP A 261 -25.24 18.86 16.29
CA ASP A 261 -24.79 19.67 15.16
C ASP A 261 -24.88 21.14 15.55
N ILE A 262 -24.21 22.01 14.80
CA ILE A 262 -23.98 23.40 15.21
C ILE A 262 -24.41 24.38 14.12
N THR A 263 -24.82 25.59 14.54
CA THR A 263 -25.11 26.66 13.60
C THR A 263 -23.87 27.11 12.85
N GLU A 264 -24.05 27.63 11.64
CA GLU A 264 -22.96 28.10 10.76
C GLU A 264 -22.15 29.26 11.38
N ASP A 265 -22.78 30.06 12.24
CA ASP A 265 -22.09 31.09 13.04
C ASP A 265 -21.40 30.54 14.30
N GLY A 266 -21.57 29.25 14.59
CA GLY A 266 -21.01 28.57 15.75
C GLY A 266 -21.64 28.94 17.09
N THR A 267 -22.69 29.77 17.13
CA THR A 267 -23.23 30.32 18.38
C THR A 267 -24.18 29.38 19.12
N LYS A 268 -24.78 28.40 18.41
CA LYS A 268 -25.73 27.43 18.98
C LYS A 268 -25.37 26.01 18.59
N LEU A 269 -25.19 25.16 19.60
CA LEU A 269 -25.12 23.71 19.44
C LEU A 269 -26.51 23.12 19.70
N PHE A 270 -26.99 22.29 18.78
CA PHE A 270 -28.20 21.51 18.96
C PHE A 270 -27.87 20.05 19.17
N PHE A 271 -28.59 19.39 20.07
CA PHE A 271 -28.50 17.94 20.23
C PHE A 271 -29.82 17.36 20.70
N VAL A 272 -30.05 16.09 20.35
CA VAL A 272 -31.22 15.35 20.83
C VAL A 272 -30.87 14.65 22.14
N GLN A 273 -31.81 14.67 23.08
CA GLN A 273 -31.75 13.84 24.28
C GLN A 273 -32.93 12.88 24.35
N VAL A 274 -32.69 11.69 24.92
CA VAL A 274 -33.67 10.60 24.98
C VAL A 274 -33.87 10.06 26.39
N ASP A 275 -35.11 9.76 26.75
CA ASP A 275 -35.47 8.85 27.83
C ASP A 275 -36.62 7.91 27.44
N SER A 276 -37.07 7.08 28.38
CA SER A 276 -38.18 6.15 28.17
C SER A 276 -39.54 6.81 27.92
N GLY A 277 -39.67 8.12 28.15
CA GLY A 277 -40.92 8.87 28.08
C GLY A 277 -40.96 9.96 27.00
N GLY A 278 -39.95 10.04 26.13
CA GLY A 278 -39.92 10.96 24.99
C GLY A 278 -38.55 11.52 24.67
N HIS A 279 -38.55 12.45 23.72
CA HIS A 279 -37.36 13.05 23.13
C HIS A 279 -37.39 14.56 23.31
N ASP A 280 -36.21 15.15 23.49
CA ASP A 280 -36.06 16.59 23.60
C ASP A 280 -35.01 17.06 22.59
N LEU A 281 -35.31 18.15 21.88
CA LEU A 281 -34.33 18.91 21.12
C LEU A 281 -33.81 20.00 22.05
N VAL A 282 -32.49 20.01 22.27
CA VAL A 282 -31.86 20.94 23.20
C VAL A 282 -30.96 21.87 22.43
N MET A 283 -31.06 23.17 22.76
CA MET A 283 -30.22 24.23 22.24
C MET A 283 -29.28 24.70 23.35
N LEU A 284 -27.99 24.68 23.08
CA LEU A 284 -26.92 25.14 23.94
C LEU A 284 -26.25 26.36 23.32
N ASN A 285 -25.96 27.36 24.15
CA ASN A 285 -25.16 28.52 23.79
C ASN A 285 -23.68 28.18 23.94
N THR A 286 -22.91 28.32 22.86
CA THR A 286 -21.51 27.89 22.83
C THR A 286 -20.55 28.88 23.47
N GLU A 287 -20.91 30.16 23.55
CA GLU A 287 -20.13 31.19 24.26
C GLU A 287 -20.15 30.93 25.78
N THR A 288 -21.32 30.57 26.32
CA THR A 288 -21.54 30.40 27.76
C THR A 288 -21.61 28.94 28.22
N ASN A 289 -21.55 27.99 27.28
CA ASN A 289 -21.75 26.55 27.51
C ASN A 289 -23.01 26.22 28.33
N SER A 290 -24.07 27.01 28.15
CA SER A 290 -25.30 26.88 28.93
C SER A 290 -26.48 26.46 28.06
N ILE A 291 -27.36 25.61 28.61
CA ILE A 291 -28.60 25.21 27.94
C ILE A 291 -29.56 26.41 27.92
N GLU A 292 -29.91 26.90 26.74
CA GLU A 292 -30.87 27.99 26.55
C GLU A 292 -32.30 27.49 26.42
N ARG A 293 -32.47 26.32 25.78
CA ARG A 293 -33.79 25.78 25.46
C ARG A 293 -33.82 24.27 25.42
N THR A 294 -34.94 23.73 25.86
CA THR A 294 -35.30 22.32 25.73
C THR A 294 -36.72 22.27 25.17
N THR A 295 -36.86 21.71 23.98
CA THR A 295 -38.14 21.58 23.27
C THR A 295 -38.53 20.12 23.23
N ARG A 296 -39.61 19.78 23.93
CA ARG A 296 -40.07 18.40 24.06
C ARG A 296 -40.94 17.98 22.87
N PHE A 297 -40.73 16.77 22.38
CA PHE A 297 -41.58 16.10 21.41
C PHE A 297 -41.85 14.64 21.79
N PHE A 298 -42.98 14.10 21.33
CA PHE A 298 -43.52 12.82 21.79
C PHE A 298 -43.67 11.77 20.68
N THR A 299 -43.19 12.08 19.47
CA THR A 299 -43.01 11.11 18.40
C THR A 299 -41.73 10.32 18.67
N GLY A 300 -41.69 9.04 18.31
CA GLY A 300 -40.69 8.06 18.75
C GLY A 300 -39.22 8.38 18.46
N THR A 301 -38.38 7.36 18.47
CA THR A 301 -36.92 7.52 18.57
C THR A 301 -36.33 8.47 17.52
N SER A 302 -35.50 9.39 17.99
CA SER A 302 -34.77 10.39 17.20
C SER A 302 -33.28 10.20 17.46
N TYR A 303 -32.51 10.04 16.39
CA TYR A 303 -31.07 9.73 16.47
C TYR A 303 -30.19 10.75 15.75
N PHE A 304 -30.70 11.41 14.70
CA PHE A 304 -29.94 12.33 13.87
C PHE A 304 -30.68 13.65 13.67
N LEU A 305 -29.88 14.69 13.51
CA LEU A 305 -30.32 16.04 13.19
C LEU A 305 -29.30 16.68 12.25
N ASP A 306 -29.75 17.70 11.53
CA ASP A 306 -28.98 18.51 10.60
C ASP A 306 -29.37 19.98 10.83
N VAL A 307 -28.42 20.79 11.30
CA VAL A 307 -28.58 22.22 11.52
C VAL A 307 -28.24 22.93 10.23
N PHE A 308 -29.21 23.70 9.74
CA PHE A 308 -29.07 24.38 8.48
C PHE A 308 -28.93 25.89 8.67
N GLU A 309 -27.76 26.40 8.28
CA GLU A 309 -27.33 27.80 8.47
C GLU A 309 -27.53 28.21 9.95
N ASN A 310 -28.21 29.34 10.18
CA ASN A 310 -28.58 29.84 11.49
C ASN A 310 -30.10 29.88 11.69
N ASN A 311 -30.86 29.12 10.88
CA ASN A 311 -32.31 29.29 10.78
C ASN A 311 -33.13 28.06 11.21
N GLN A 312 -32.75 26.85 10.78
CA GLN A 312 -33.60 25.68 10.95
C GLN A 312 -32.81 24.44 11.39
N VAL A 313 -33.47 23.58 12.16
CA VAL A 313 -32.95 22.26 12.50
C VAL A 313 -33.92 21.21 11.98
N TYR A 314 -33.40 20.29 11.17
CA TYR A 314 -34.13 19.14 10.67
C TYR A 314 -33.73 17.92 11.48
N PHE A 315 -34.68 17.16 12.00
CA PHE A 315 -34.37 15.96 12.78
C PHE A 315 -35.40 14.87 12.57
N THR A 316 -34.94 13.62 12.57
CA THR A 316 -35.80 12.45 12.43
C THR A 316 -36.45 12.11 13.76
N THR A 317 -37.69 11.64 13.74
CA THR A 317 -38.41 11.24 14.97
C THR A 317 -39.54 10.26 14.66
N GLY A 318 -39.47 9.06 15.25
CA GLY A 318 -40.51 8.05 15.08
C GLY A 318 -40.62 7.57 13.62
N SER A 319 -41.73 7.89 12.94
CA SER A 319 -41.91 7.65 11.50
C SER A 319 -41.79 8.93 10.66
N SER A 320 -41.42 10.04 11.29
CA SER A 320 -41.45 11.39 10.72
C SER A 320 -40.06 12.03 10.69
N PHE A 321 -39.96 13.17 10.02
CA PHE A 321 -38.97 14.20 10.38
C PHE A 321 -39.71 15.46 10.83
N ALA A 322 -39.04 16.30 11.61
CA ALA A 322 -39.57 17.56 12.11
C ALA A 322 -38.62 18.71 11.78
N ILE A 323 -39.20 19.91 11.66
CA ILE A 323 -38.50 21.15 11.36
C ILE A 323 -38.66 22.06 12.57
N TYR A 324 -37.55 22.42 13.21
CA TYR A 324 -37.49 23.41 14.26
C TYR A 324 -36.98 24.74 13.69
N ASP A 325 -37.71 25.82 13.97
CA ASP A 325 -37.30 27.17 13.61
C ASP A 325 -36.56 27.80 14.78
N ILE A 326 -35.31 28.19 14.55
CA ILE A 326 -34.39 28.69 15.57
C ILE A 326 -34.87 30.04 16.13
N PHE A 327 -35.41 30.92 15.28
CA PHE A 327 -35.88 32.24 15.69
C PHE A 327 -37.21 32.16 16.45
N LEU A 328 -38.16 31.39 15.93
CA LEU A 328 -39.47 31.17 16.55
C LEU A 328 -39.39 30.27 17.79
N ASN A 329 -38.28 29.57 17.98
CA ASN A 329 -38.02 28.69 19.12
C ASN A 329 -39.07 27.58 19.29
N GLN A 330 -39.51 26.99 18.17
CA GLN A 330 -40.54 25.96 18.16
C GLN A 330 -40.43 25.03 16.95
N ILE A 331 -40.99 23.83 17.10
CA ILE A 331 -41.24 22.94 15.96
C ILE A 331 -42.37 23.55 15.13
N ILE A 332 -42.08 23.86 13.87
CA ILE A 332 -43.04 24.47 12.94
C ILE A 332 -43.76 23.44 12.08
N GLU A 333 -43.14 22.28 11.87
CA GLU A 333 -43.70 21.22 11.04
C GLU A 333 -43.22 19.83 11.48
N THR A 334 -44.07 18.82 11.29
CA THR A 334 -43.73 17.40 11.45
C THR A 334 -44.39 16.60 10.34
N ILE A 335 -43.58 15.90 9.54
CA ILE A 335 -44.01 15.25 8.31
C ILE A 335 -43.77 13.75 8.44
N ASP A 336 -44.84 12.95 8.34
CA ASP A 336 -44.76 11.49 8.33
C ASP A 336 -44.22 10.98 7.00
N VAL A 337 -43.08 10.29 7.06
CA VAL A 337 -42.38 9.73 5.91
C VAL A 337 -42.34 8.20 5.95
N GLY A 338 -42.84 7.61 7.04
CA GLY A 338 -42.76 6.18 7.31
C GLY A 338 -41.32 5.67 7.43
N GLY A 339 -41.18 4.36 7.59
CA GLY A 339 -39.91 3.67 7.33
C GLY A 339 -38.81 3.82 8.39
N CYS A 340 -39.12 4.30 9.60
CA CYS A 340 -38.16 4.49 10.69
C CYS A 340 -36.95 5.34 10.23
N PRO A 341 -37.15 6.62 9.88
CA PRO A 341 -36.09 7.49 9.41
C PRO A 341 -34.96 7.59 10.45
N GLN A 342 -33.71 7.49 10.00
CA GLN A 342 -32.50 7.54 10.82
C GLN A 342 -31.74 8.83 10.50
N GLY A 343 -30.78 8.80 9.58
CA GLY A 343 -30.05 9.96 9.10
C GLY A 343 -30.91 10.90 8.26
N ILE A 344 -30.56 12.18 8.31
CA ILE A 344 -31.13 13.26 7.50
C ILE A 344 -30.00 14.20 7.11
N VAL A 345 -29.90 14.59 5.84
CA VAL A 345 -28.96 15.61 5.36
C VAL A 345 -29.63 16.48 4.31
N ARG A 346 -29.24 17.76 4.25
CA ARG A 346 -29.78 18.73 3.30
C ARG A 346 -28.79 19.00 2.15
N SER A 347 -29.31 19.01 0.92
CA SER A 347 -28.57 19.40 -0.29
C SER A 347 -28.96 20.80 -0.75
N ASN A 348 -27.98 21.72 -0.80
CA ASN A 348 -28.06 23.06 -1.41
C ASN A 348 -29.39 23.80 -1.16
N ASN A 349 -29.93 23.67 0.05
CA ASN A 349 -31.15 24.33 0.51
C ASN A 349 -32.45 23.84 -0.13
N GLU A 350 -32.42 22.86 -1.03
CA GLU A 350 -33.56 22.50 -1.89
C GLU A 350 -34.20 21.16 -1.52
N LYS A 351 -33.40 20.19 -1.09
CA LYS A 351 -33.85 18.81 -0.86
C LYS A 351 -33.28 18.26 0.45
N LEU A 352 -34.09 17.46 1.14
CA LEU A 352 -33.66 16.61 2.23
C LEU A 352 -33.53 15.18 1.72
N TYR A 353 -32.42 14.52 2.08
CA TYR A 353 -32.19 13.10 1.89
C TYR A 353 -32.34 12.42 3.25
N ILE A 354 -33.25 11.44 3.33
CA ILE A 354 -33.64 10.82 4.59
C ILE A 354 -33.48 9.31 4.49
N ALA A 355 -32.61 8.73 5.32
CA ALA A 355 -32.36 7.30 5.37
C ALA A 355 -33.52 6.61 6.09
N ARG A 356 -34.32 5.81 5.37
CA ARG A 356 -35.44 5.07 5.96
C ARG A 356 -35.07 3.62 6.15
N ASN A 357 -34.58 3.31 7.35
CA ASN A 357 -34.01 2.02 7.70
C ASN A 357 -34.93 0.83 7.35
N SER A 358 -36.19 0.85 7.80
CA SER A 358 -37.12 -0.27 7.58
C SER A 358 -37.76 -0.31 6.18
N LYS A 359 -37.48 0.70 5.34
CA LYS A 359 -37.85 0.72 3.92
C LYS A 359 -36.68 0.42 3.00
N GLN A 360 -35.45 0.41 3.53
CA GLN A 360 -34.23 0.15 2.77
C GLN A 360 -34.08 1.12 1.59
N ASP A 361 -34.34 2.41 1.84
CA ASP A 361 -34.20 3.45 0.82
C ASP A 361 -33.79 4.81 1.41
N VAL A 362 -33.35 5.71 0.52
CA VAL A 362 -33.20 7.14 0.82
C VAL A 362 -34.37 7.89 0.19
N LEU A 363 -35.22 8.46 1.04
CA LEU A 363 -36.32 9.32 0.62
C LEU A 363 -35.79 10.71 0.26
N ILE A 364 -36.31 11.28 -0.82
CA ILE A 364 -36.03 12.67 -1.23
C ILE A 364 -37.27 13.52 -1.01
N TYR A 365 -37.14 14.50 -0.11
CA TYR A 365 -38.17 15.50 0.15
C TYR A 365 -37.75 16.85 -0.41
N SER A 366 -38.56 17.43 -1.30
CA SER A 366 -38.32 18.79 -1.79
C SER A 366 -38.89 19.80 -0.81
N LEU A 367 -38.05 20.69 -0.32
CA LEU A 367 -38.47 21.79 0.54
C LEU A 367 -39.28 22.82 -0.23
N GLN A 368 -38.92 23.06 -1.50
CA GLN A 368 -39.64 23.97 -2.40
C GLN A 368 -41.06 23.46 -2.71
N ALA A 369 -41.20 22.18 -3.02
CA ALA A 369 -42.49 21.58 -3.34
C ALA A 369 -43.27 21.11 -2.11
N SER A 370 -42.66 21.17 -0.92
CA SER A 370 -43.18 20.66 0.35
C SER A 370 -43.79 19.25 0.20
N SER A 371 -43.07 18.38 -0.51
CA SER A 371 -43.55 17.03 -0.83
C SER A 371 -42.40 16.06 -1.10
N ILE A 372 -42.71 14.78 -0.94
CA ILE A 372 -41.83 13.69 -1.37
C ILE A 372 -41.78 13.71 -2.89
N VAL A 373 -40.58 13.77 -3.45
CA VAL A 373 -40.36 13.82 -4.90
C VAL A 373 -39.75 12.54 -5.46
N ASP A 374 -39.05 11.76 -4.63
CA ASP A 374 -38.41 10.51 -5.05
C ASP A 374 -38.07 9.61 -3.86
N SER A 375 -37.70 8.35 -4.14
CA SER A 375 -37.19 7.40 -3.17
C SER A 375 -36.21 6.44 -3.84
N ILE A 376 -34.96 6.43 -3.37
CA ILE A 376 -33.87 5.66 -3.98
C ILE A 376 -33.70 4.34 -3.22
N PRO A 377 -34.04 3.18 -3.83
CA PRO A 377 -33.89 1.88 -3.18
C PRO A 377 -32.41 1.54 -2.96
N LEU A 378 -32.13 0.94 -1.81
CA LEU A 378 -30.80 0.49 -1.40
C LEU A 378 -30.78 -1.03 -1.20
N SER A 379 -29.58 -1.60 -1.09
CA SER A 379 -29.36 -3.02 -0.85
C SER A 379 -29.27 -3.41 0.63
N GLY A 380 -29.65 -2.51 1.54
CA GLY A 380 -29.45 -2.69 2.98
C GLY A 380 -30.20 -1.68 3.84
N ASP A 381 -29.87 -1.66 5.12
CA ASP A 381 -30.58 -0.90 6.14
C ASP A 381 -29.86 0.44 6.38
N PRO A 382 -30.30 1.55 5.75
CA PRO A 382 -29.59 2.81 5.85
C PRO A 382 -29.70 3.40 7.26
N THR A 383 -28.60 3.99 7.72
CA THR A 383 -28.51 4.68 9.01
C THR A 383 -28.01 6.11 8.84
N ALA A 384 -26.71 6.35 8.97
CA ALA A 384 -26.09 7.65 8.79
C ALA A 384 -25.95 8.04 7.31
N LEU A 385 -25.98 9.34 7.05
CA LEU A 385 -25.80 9.95 5.74
C LEU A 385 -24.76 11.07 5.88
N ALA A 386 -23.94 11.25 4.85
CA ALA A 386 -23.15 12.46 4.68
C ALA A 386 -23.26 12.93 3.23
N ILE A 387 -23.17 14.23 3.01
CA ILE A 387 -23.29 14.83 1.68
C ILE A 387 -21.95 15.40 1.21
N ASP A 388 -21.53 14.98 0.03
CA ASP A 388 -20.41 15.55 -0.71
C ASP A 388 -20.95 16.66 -1.62
N THR A 389 -20.66 17.91 -1.28
CA THR A 389 -21.14 19.06 -2.05
C THR A 389 -20.30 19.35 -3.30
N VAL A 390 -19.07 18.81 -3.37
CA VAL A 390 -18.14 18.99 -4.50
C VAL A 390 -18.47 18.00 -5.61
N HIS A 391 -18.56 16.71 -5.29
CA HIS A 391 -18.90 15.66 -6.24
C HIS A 391 -20.41 15.54 -6.46
N LYS A 392 -21.23 16.19 -5.61
CA LYS A 392 -22.70 16.10 -5.60
C LYS A 392 -23.19 14.68 -5.33
N GLU A 393 -22.69 14.10 -4.26
CA GLU A 393 -22.98 12.72 -3.88
C GLU A 393 -23.49 12.63 -2.44
N VAL A 394 -24.28 11.60 -2.14
CA VAL A 394 -24.66 11.26 -0.77
C VAL A 394 -24.11 9.87 -0.45
N TYR A 395 -23.33 9.78 0.61
CA TYR A 395 -22.80 8.54 1.14
C TYR A 395 -23.73 8.03 2.24
N VAL A 396 -24.10 6.77 2.16
CA VAL A 396 -25.09 6.14 3.05
C VAL A 396 -24.49 4.94 3.74
N CYS A 397 -24.41 4.98 5.06
CA CYS A 397 -24.00 3.84 5.86
C CYS A 397 -25.11 2.77 5.87
N LEU A 398 -24.80 1.55 5.45
CA LEU A 398 -25.68 0.38 5.54
C LEU A 398 -25.22 -0.50 6.71
N TYR A 399 -25.70 -0.15 7.90
CA TYR A 399 -25.15 -0.62 9.18
C TYR A 399 -25.08 -2.15 9.31
N ALA A 400 -26.11 -2.87 8.88
CA ALA A 400 -26.18 -4.32 9.04
C ALA A 400 -25.44 -5.10 7.94
N GLN A 401 -25.08 -4.43 6.83
CA GLN A 401 -24.49 -5.06 5.65
C GLN A 401 -22.98 -4.84 5.57
N ASN A 402 -22.40 -3.99 6.42
CA ASN A 402 -20.99 -3.54 6.34
C ASN A 402 -20.69 -2.91 4.97
N LEU A 403 -21.61 -2.07 4.48
CA LEU A 403 -21.51 -1.41 3.19
C LEU A 403 -21.74 0.09 3.32
N ILE A 404 -21.18 0.84 2.38
CA ILE A 404 -21.53 2.23 2.13
C ILE A 404 -22.09 2.33 0.71
N SER A 405 -23.27 2.90 0.55
CA SER A 405 -23.85 3.19 -0.76
C SER A 405 -23.55 4.63 -1.14
N VAL A 406 -23.12 4.86 -2.37
CA VAL A 406 -22.90 6.21 -2.91
C VAL A 406 -24.01 6.53 -3.90
N ILE A 407 -24.69 7.65 -3.68
CA ILE A 407 -25.80 8.14 -4.48
C ILE A 407 -25.39 9.39 -5.21
N ASP A 408 -25.60 9.44 -6.52
CA ASP A 408 -25.51 10.66 -7.31
C ASP A 408 -26.78 11.52 -7.12
N ILE A 409 -26.60 12.79 -6.73
CA ILE A 409 -27.70 13.74 -6.42
C ILE A 409 -28.38 14.29 -7.69
N GLU A 410 -27.68 14.32 -8.82
CA GLU A 410 -28.23 14.84 -10.08
C GLU A 410 -29.20 13.82 -10.68
N TRP A 411 -28.84 12.54 -10.63
CA TRP A 411 -29.61 11.44 -11.23
C TRP A 411 -30.48 10.67 -10.24
N ASN A 412 -30.31 10.90 -8.93
CA ASN A 412 -30.96 10.15 -7.85
C ASN A 412 -30.74 8.63 -7.99
N THR A 413 -29.51 8.21 -8.28
CA THR A 413 -29.18 6.79 -8.48
C THR A 413 -27.99 6.36 -7.64
N VAL A 414 -28.00 5.12 -7.17
CA VAL A 414 -26.80 4.49 -6.60
C VAL A 414 -25.77 4.29 -7.70
N ILE A 415 -24.59 4.88 -7.53
CA ILE A 415 -23.47 4.81 -8.49
C ILE A 415 -22.34 3.90 -8.02
N ALA A 416 -22.20 3.70 -6.71
CA ALA A 416 -21.21 2.80 -6.14
C ALA A 416 -21.71 2.14 -4.85
N THR A 417 -21.10 1.01 -4.51
CA THR A 417 -21.26 0.35 -3.22
C THR A 417 -19.88 -0.11 -2.76
N ILE A 418 -19.49 0.35 -1.57
CA ILE A 418 -18.17 0.15 -1.00
C ILE A 418 -18.32 -0.85 0.15
N SER A 419 -17.55 -1.92 0.10
CA SER A 419 -17.50 -2.90 1.18
C SER A 419 -16.43 -2.50 2.19
N ILE A 420 -16.77 -2.63 3.47
CA ILE A 420 -15.88 -2.43 4.62
C ILE A 420 -15.95 -3.65 5.54
N SER A 421 -15.04 -3.75 6.50
CA SER A 421 -14.87 -4.91 7.36
C SER A 421 -15.76 -4.86 8.60
N GLY A 422 -16.12 -3.66 9.08
CA GLY A 422 -16.98 -3.44 10.24
C GLY A 422 -18.30 -2.75 9.95
N ARG A 423 -19.11 -2.57 11.01
CA ARG A 423 -20.39 -1.87 10.90
C ARG A 423 -20.18 -0.36 10.82
N PRO A 424 -20.60 0.32 9.74
CA PRO A 424 -20.40 1.76 9.59
C PRO A 424 -21.34 2.53 10.52
N TRP A 425 -20.79 3.43 11.35
CA TRP A 425 -21.56 4.21 12.31
C TRP A 425 -21.73 5.67 11.88
N GLU A 426 -20.63 6.36 11.61
CA GLU A 426 -20.57 7.73 11.14
C GLU A 426 -19.67 7.83 9.92
N LEU A 427 -19.96 8.78 9.05
CA LEU A 427 -19.11 9.13 7.93
C LEU A 427 -18.97 10.66 7.86
N LEU A 428 -17.76 11.13 7.58
CA LEU A 428 -17.47 12.54 7.30
C LEU A 428 -16.45 12.66 6.17
N PHE A 429 -16.33 13.83 5.57
CA PHE A 429 -15.38 14.11 4.50
C PHE A 429 -14.17 14.91 5.03
N SER A 430 -13.02 14.72 4.40
CA SER A 430 -11.87 15.61 4.58
C SER A 430 -12.17 17.01 4.06
N PRO A 431 -11.46 18.05 4.53
CA PRO A 431 -11.49 19.36 3.89
C PRO A 431 -11.10 19.23 2.42
N GLY A 432 -11.98 19.65 1.52
CA GLY A 432 -11.80 19.49 0.07
C GLY A 432 -12.44 18.23 -0.53
N TYR A 433 -13.04 17.36 0.29
CA TYR A 433 -13.80 16.18 -0.15
C TYR A 433 -13.00 15.15 -0.95
N GLU A 434 -11.67 15.08 -0.77
CA GLU A 434 -10.83 14.08 -1.45
C GLU A 434 -10.93 12.69 -0.78
N MET A 435 -11.14 12.69 0.54
CA MET A 435 -11.27 11.48 1.36
C MET A 435 -12.59 11.51 2.14
N ALA A 436 -13.15 10.33 2.38
CA ALA A 436 -14.19 10.11 3.36
C ALA A 436 -13.69 9.14 4.44
N TYR A 437 -13.97 9.45 5.70
CA TYR A 437 -13.64 8.61 6.85
C TYR A 437 -14.92 8.02 7.42
N VAL A 438 -14.92 6.70 7.67
CA VAL A 438 -16.05 5.98 8.26
C VAL A 438 -15.63 5.29 9.56
N SER A 439 -16.39 5.47 10.63
CA SER A 439 -16.15 4.73 11.88
C SER A 439 -16.75 3.33 11.79
N GLU A 440 -15.94 2.31 12.09
CA GLU A 440 -16.31 0.91 11.98
C GLU A 440 -16.44 0.26 13.37
N LEU A 441 -17.67 0.27 13.89
CA LEU A 441 -17.96 -0.03 15.30
C LEU A 441 -17.43 -1.40 15.76
N ASP A 442 -17.72 -2.45 14.99
CA ASP A 442 -17.44 -3.84 15.36
C ASP A 442 -16.01 -4.29 15.00
N ASN A 443 -15.32 -3.55 14.11
CA ASN A 443 -13.95 -3.86 13.68
C ASN A 443 -12.89 -3.04 14.44
N ASN A 444 -13.31 -2.07 15.27
CA ASN A 444 -12.41 -1.13 15.95
C ASN A 444 -11.44 -0.43 14.97
N SER A 445 -11.97 -0.01 13.83
CA SER A 445 -11.21 0.66 12.77
C SER A 445 -11.90 1.92 12.26
N VAL A 446 -11.15 2.68 11.47
CA VAL A 446 -11.68 3.74 10.62
C VAL A 446 -11.38 3.37 9.17
N GLY A 447 -12.42 3.28 8.35
CA GLY A 447 -12.27 3.07 6.91
C GLY A 447 -11.96 4.39 6.21
N ILE A 448 -11.05 4.36 5.24
CA ILE A 448 -10.59 5.53 4.48
C ILE A 448 -10.93 5.33 3.03
N ILE A 449 -11.74 6.23 2.48
CA ILE A 449 -12.32 6.08 1.15
C ILE A 449 -11.88 7.23 0.26
N GLU A 450 -11.31 6.91 -0.89
CA GLU A 450 -11.07 7.90 -1.95
C GLU A 450 -12.40 8.24 -2.63
N THR A 451 -12.82 9.50 -2.55
CA THR A 451 -14.14 9.92 -3.04
C THR A 451 -14.22 9.90 -4.56
N SER A 452 -13.16 10.33 -5.24
CA SER A 452 -13.14 10.43 -6.71
C SER A 452 -13.26 9.09 -7.44
N THR A 453 -12.89 7.98 -6.78
CA THR A 453 -12.92 6.63 -7.35
C THR A 453 -13.89 5.69 -6.64
N HIS A 454 -14.48 6.13 -5.52
CA HIS A 454 -15.32 5.31 -4.64
C HIS A 454 -14.63 4.03 -4.17
N THR A 455 -13.35 4.12 -3.80
CA THR A 455 -12.56 2.97 -3.36
C THR A 455 -12.19 3.07 -1.88
N LEU A 456 -12.30 1.95 -1.16
CA LEU A 456 -11.70 1.80 0.16
C LEU A 456 -10.19 1.67 -0.03
N LEU A 457 -9.44 2.67 0.46
CA LEU A 457 -7.98 2.69 0.40
C LEU A 457 -7.37 1.87 1.53
N ASP A 458 -7.89 2.05 2.75
CA ASP A 458 -7.36 1.39 3.95
C ASP A 458 -8.41 1.32 5.06
N GLU A 459 -8.16 0.45 6.04
CA GLU A 459 -8.92 0.32 7.29
C GLU A 459 -7.93 0.35 8.44
N ILE A 460 -7.81 1.52 9.07
CA ILE A 460 -6.82 1.74 10.12
C ILE A 460 -7.38 1.31 11.46
N SER A 461 -6.59 0.59 12.26
CA SER A 461 -6.90 0.24 13.67
C SER A 461 -5.82 0.79 14.59
N PRO A 462 -5.76 2.12 14.83
CA PRO A 462 -4.75 2.70 15.69
C PRO A 462 -4.79 2.12 17.11
N TYR A 463 -3.64 2.01 17.76
CA TYR A 463 -3.54 1.39 19.08
C TYR A 463 -4.46 2.10 20.09
N GLY A 464 -5.29 1.30 20.76
CA GLY A 464 -6.23 1.78 21.77
C GLY A 464 -7.54 2.34 21.22
N LEU A 465 -7.80 2.25 19.91
CA LEU A 465 -9.12 2.47 19.32
C LEU A 465 -10.06 1.29 19.65
N SER A 466 -11.26 1.60 20.09
CA SER A 466 -12.30 0.62 20.48
C SER A 466 -13.69 1.24 20.39
N HIS A 467 -14.63 0.54 19.77
CA HIS A 467 -16.00 0.98 19.44
C HIS A 467 -16.07 2.44 18.91
N PRO A 468 -15.39 2.73 17.77
CA PRO A 468 -15.39 4.07 17.20
C PRO A 468 -16.80 4.51 16.83
N LYS A 469 -17.16 5.74 17.19
CA LYS A 469 -18.48 6.34 16.88
C LYS A 469 -18.32 7.75 16.34
N GLY A 470 -18.46 8.75 17.24
CA GLY A 470 -18.40 10.17 16.95
C GLY A 470 -17.08 10.55 16.29
N MET A 471 -17.11 11.16 15.11
CA MET A 471 -15.90 11.66 14.43
C MET A 471 -15.99 13.14 14.07
N SER A 472 -14.85 13.81 14.05
CA SER A 472 -14.70 15.17 13.52
C SER A 472 -13.28 15.33 12.96
N ILE A 473 -13.06 16.24 12.02
CA ILE A 473 -11.74 16.48 11.42
C ILE A 473 -11.43 17.98 11.45
N THR A 474 -10.16 18.35 11.58
CA THR A 474 -9.73 19.76 11.53
C THR A 474 -9.93 20.38 10.14
N ASP A 475 -9.97 21.71 10.08
CA ASP A 475 -10.19 22.49 8.84
C ASP A 475 -9.09 22.33 7.80
N ASN A 476 -7.86 22.12 8.26
CA ASN A 476 -6.71 21.77 7.42
C ASN A 476 -6.66 20.29 7.03
N GLY A 477 -7.43 19.44 7.71
CA GLY A 477 -7.51 18.01 7.44
C GLY A 477 -6.44 17.19 8.15
N ASP A 478 -5.53 17.81 8.88
CA ASP A 478 -4.36 17.13 9.46
C ASP A 478 -4.70 16.19 10.62
N HIS A 479 -5.82 16.41 11.34
CA HIS A 479 -6.19 15.60 12.50
C HIS A 479 -7.64 15.14 12.49
N LEU A 480 -7.83 13.83 12.58
CA LEU A 480 -9.12 13.16 12.76
C LEU A 480 -9.34 12.83 14.25
N PHE A 481 -10.43 13.32 14.80
CA PHE A 481 -10.89 13.05 16.16
C PHE A 481 -11.87 11.89 16.11
N VAL A 482 -11.58 10.81 16.83
CA VAL A 482 -12.41 9.61 16.85
C VAL A 482 -12.77 9.24 18.28
N GLY A 483 -14.05 9.33 18.59
CA GLY A 483 -14.63 8.92 19.85
C GLY A 483 -14.54 7.41 20.05
N SER A 484 -14.00 6.97 21.19
CA SER A 484 -13.71 5.58 21.49
C SER A 484 -13.90 5.28 22.98
N ASP A 485 -14.85 4.40 23.33
CA ASP A 485 -15.20 3.96 24.68
C ASP A 485 -15.29 5.06 25.76
N TYR A 486 -14.18 5.58 26.28
CA TYR A 486 -14.11 6.63 27.31
C TYR A 486 -13.22 7.83 26.93
N LYS A 487 -12.78 7.90 25.68
CA LYS A 487 -11.79 8.87 25.21
C LYS A 487 -12.06 9.29 23.76
N VAL A 488 -11.39 10.34 23.32
CA VAL A 488 -11.28 10.70 21.90
C VAL A 488 -9.81 10.52 21.50
N LEU A 489 -9.57 9.71 20.47
CA LEU A 489 -8.24 9.61 19.85
C LEU A 489 -8.11 10.73 18.84
N VAL A 490 -6.98 11.43 18.87
CA VAL A 490 -6.60 12.41 17.85
C VAL A 490 -5.57 11.73 16.95
N ILE A 491 -5.95 11.50 15.71
CA ILE A 491 -5.23 10.72 14.72
C ILE A 491 -4.68 11.66 13.65
N ASN A 492 -3.37 11.63 13.41
CA ASN A 492 -2.75 12.33 12.30
C ASN A 492 -3.20 11.70 10.98
N THR A 493 -3.68 12.48 10.03
CA THR A 493 -4.23 11.95 8.76
C THR A 493 -3.18 11.67 7.69
N PHE A 494 -1.93 12.08 7.91
CA PHE A 494 -0.80 11.78 7.03
C PHE A 494 -0.28 10.35 7.23
N ASP A 495 -0.12 9.92 8.48
CA ASP A 495 0.45 8.60 8.83
C ASP A 495 -0.50 7.70 9.65
N TYR A 496 -1.69 8.20 10.00
CA TYR A 496 -2.72 7.50 10.80
C TYR A 496 -2.29 7.12 12.22
N SER A 497 -1.27 7.79 12.74
CA SER A 497 -0.79 7.63 14.10
C SER A 497 -1.72 8.30 15.10
N VAL A 498 -1.88 7.69 16.28
CA VAL A 498 -2.51 8.38 17.41
C VAL A 498 -1.49 9.34 18.01
N GLU A 499 -1.71 10.64 17.86
CA GLU A 499 -0.85 11.65 18.47
C GLU A 499 -1.29 11.96 19.90
N TRP A 500 -2.61 11.97 20.14
CA TRP A 500 -3.13 12.28 21.46
C TRP A 500 -4.40 11.50 21.84
N ASN A 501 -4.68 11.45 23.14
CA ASN A 501 -5.91 10.90 23.70
C ASN A 501 -6.53 11.93 24.65
N ILE A 502 -7.82 12.22 24.47
CA ILE A 502 -8.60 13.10 25.35
C ILE A 502 -9.52 12.23 26.20
N ASP A 503 -9.30 12.15 27.51
CA ASP A 503 -10.21 11.44 28.42
C ASP A 503 -11.54 12.19 28.55
N VAL A 504 -12.63 11.55 28.13
CA VAL A 504 -13.98 12.13 28.13
C VAL A 504 -14.96 11.20 28.86
N GLY A 505 -16.22 11.17 28.42
CA GLY A 505 -17.25 10.31 28.95
C GLY A 505 -17.48 9.03 28.14
N MET A 506 -18.36 8.20 28.66
CA MET A 506 -18.70 6.90 28.10
C MET A 506 -19.41 7.04 26.75
N TYR A 507 -18.95 6.27 25.78
CA TYR A 507 -19.38 6.19 24.38
C TYR A 507 -19.57 7.58 23.76
N PRO A 508 -18.48 8.28 23.40
CA PRO A 508 -18.56 9.53 22.66
C PRO A 508 -19.33 9.33 21.34
N TYR A 509 -20.57 9.81 21.30
CA TYR A 509 -21.54 9.53 20.26
C TYR A 509 -21.42 10.52 19.09
N SER A 510 -21.06 11.77 19.38
CA SER A 510 -20.93 12.85 18.41
C SER A 510 -19.72 13.70 18.78
N ALA A 511 -18.98 14.16 17.77
CA ALA A 511 -17.88 15.11 17.90
C ALA A 511 -18.13 16.24 16.90
N VAL A 512 -18.24 17.49 17.36
CA VAL A 512 -18.63 18.63 16.52
C VAL A 512 -17.72 19.81 16.78
N PHE A 513 -16.93 20.20 15.78
CA PHE A 513 -16.17 21.45 15.83
C PHE A 513 -17.11 22.66 15.68
N THR A 514 -16.75 23.78 16.33
CA THR A 514 -17.27 25.07 15.91
C THR A 514 -16.75 25.40 14.51
N PRO A 515 -17.48 26.20 13.71
CA PRO A 515 -17.01 26.65 12.40
C PRO A 515 -15.68 27.40 12.42
N SER A 516 -15.30 28.01 13.56
CA SER A 516 -13.98 28.61 13.77
C SER A 516 -12.86 27.60 14.06
N PHE A 517 -13.20 26.34 14.31
CA PHE A 517 -12.31 25.26 14.76
C PHE A 517 -11.58 25.54 16.08
N GLU A 518 -12.01 26.56 16.83
CA GLU A 518 -11.47 26.91 18.14
C GLU A 518 -12.04 26.02 19.25
N ARG A 519 -13.22 25.41 19.05
CA ARG A 519 -13.84 24.53 20.06
C ARG A 519 -14.35 23.25 19.45
N LEU A 520 -14.20 22.17 20.21
CA LEU A 520 -14.76 20.85 19.90
C LEU A 520 -15.71 20.41 21.01
N TYR A 521 -16.94 20.07 20.63
CA TYR A 521 -17.93 19.49 21.53
C TYR A 521 -18.00 17.98 21.37
N ILE A 522 -17.77 17.25 22.47
CA ILE A 522 -17.87 15.80 22.51
C ILE A 522 -19.08 15.39 23.32
N VAL A 523 -20.04 14.74 22.67
CA VAL A 523 -21.30 14.31 23.28
C VAL A 523 -21.20 12.86 23.72
N CYS A 524 -21.28 12.61 25.03
CA CYS A 524 -21.15 11.27 25.60
C CYS A 524 -22.49 10.73 26.12
N MET A 525 -22.69 9.42 25.96
CA MET A 525 -23.93 8.75 26.38
C MET A 525 -24.13 8.70 27.90
N ASP A 526 -23.13 9.08 28.70
CA ASP A 526 -23.22 9.18 30.16
C ASP A 526 -23.71 10.54 30.67
N LYS A 527 -24.43 11.27 29.82
CA LYS A 527 -25.07 12.56 30.14
C LYS A 527 -24.10 13.72 30.32
N ARG A 528 -22.97 13.66 29.63
CA ARG A 528 -21.95 14.71 29.63
C ARG A 528 -21.67 15.15 28.20
N ILE A 529 -21.49 16.45 28.03
CA ILE A 529 -20.92 17.06 26.83
C ILE A 529 -19.65 17.77 27.28
N PHE A 530 -18.52 17.45 26.66
CA PHE A 530 -17.24 18.09 26.95
C PHE A 530 -17.00 19.19 25.92
N CYS A 531 -16.60 20.36 26.39
CA CYS A 531 -16.12 21.45 25.54
C CYS A 531 -14.60 21.47 25.63
N ILE A 532 -13.94 21.38 24.48
CA ILE A 532 -12.50 21.29 24.33
C ILE A 532 -12.04 22.51 23.53
N GLU A 533 -10.97 23.17 23.96
CA GLU A 533 -10.34 24.34 23.30
C GLU A 533 -8.83 24.14 23.22
#